data_AF-A0A963U2C4-F1
#
_entry.id   AF-A0A963U2C4-F1
#
_cell.length_a   1.000
_cell.length_b   1.000
_cell.length_c   1.000
_cell.angle_alpha   90.00
_cell.angle_beta   90.00
_cell.angle_gamma   90.00
#
_symmetry.space_group_name_H-M   'P 1'
#
loop_
_entity.id
_entity.type
_entity.pdbx_description
1 polymer ?
#
loop_
_entity_poly.entity_id
_entity_poly.type
_entity_poly.pdbx_seq_one_letter_code
_entity_poly.pdbx_strand_id
1 'polypeptide(L)'
;MAIKFNSDLLLGEADLDAARKDFPDIVFALHNPAIKSIFEPIDARANAAKLKSRQWGVFAVVLATLALMLAAGEVLYHDFSKETVRVIAIVGAIAGIASVVIGVFGVMFRARKMQWLADRLTTERIRQFHFQHYIAFSRDIIEGAASEEKARAYLKRRGDDFQKFRADLVDRAEEELHRLVEADDPGVGLLWEDARPGVPEGLLHPDPRHLDEYFAAYRILRFDRQIGYCDLMLREKGVFWKYAPVRQARLIGAVAIFCVFAILVLHALVFVGAIADIPQMKSPQVHVAAIWAAIIALAARTIEEGFQPETEVERLRQYRLSLRRIYERFSKTDDPEEKLEAMTELEKLSFEEMVLFLRGNYEAQYVM
;
A
#
# COMPACT_ATOMS: atom_id res chain seq x y z
N MET A 1 -13.37 13.99 -13.61
CA MET A 1 -12.49 12.93 -14.17
C MET A 1 -12.30 11.87 -13.08
N ALA A 2 -12.92 10.70 -13.22
CA ALA A 2 -12.70 9.60 -12.28
C ALA A 2 -11.25 9.16 -12.40
N ILE A 3 -10.45 9.37 -11.36
CA ILE A 3 -9.02 9.09 -11.41
C ILE A 3 -8.87 7.56 -11.40
N LYS A 4 -8.40 6.97 -12.51
CA LYS A 4 -8.21 5.52 -12.66
C LYS A 4 -6.83 5.11 -12.16
N PHE A 5 -6.75 4.79 -10.88
CA PHE A 5 -5.55 4.23 -10.25
C PHE A 5 -5.40 2.74 -10.63
N ASN A 6 -4.17 2.22 -10.73
CA ASN A 6 -3.87 0.83 -11.14
C ASN A 6 -4.37 0.41 -12.53
N SER A 7 -4.53 1.37 -13.45
CA SER A 7 -4.82 1.08 -14.87
C SER A 7 -3.54 1.02 -15.72
N ASP A 8 -2.36 1.08 -15.10
CA ASP A 8 -1.02 1.06 -15.71
C ASP A 8 -0.79 -0.10 -16.65
N LEU A 9 -1.45 -1.24 -16.40
CA LEU A 9 -1.41 -2.44 -17.24
C LEU A 9 -2.61 -2.59 -18.20
N LEU A 10 -3.42 -1.53 -18.38
CA LEU A 10 -4.60 -1.52 -19.26
C LEU A 10 -5.58 -2.68 -18.99
N LEU A 11 -5.89 -2.90 -17.70
CA LEU A 11 -6.68 -4.05 -17.27
C LEU A 11 -8.13 -4.02 -17.77
N GLY A 12 -8.77 -2.85 -17.89
CA GLY A 12 -10.14 -2.73 -18.39
C GLY A 12 -10.21 -2.44 -19.89
N GLU A 13 -11.27 -2.91 -20.58
CA GLU A 13 -11.45 -2.59 -22.00
C GLU A 13 -11.57 -1.10 -22.27
N ALA A 14 -12.21 -0.35 -21.37
CA ALA A 14 -12.26 1.10 -21.51
C ALA A 14 -10.88 1.78 -21.42
N ASP A 15 -9.90 1.17 -20.72
CA ASP A 15 -8.52 1.67 -20.68
C ASP A 15 -7.75 1.27 -21.93
N LEU A 16 -7.96 0.05 -22.41
CA LEU A 16 -7.38 -0.43 -23.66
C LEU A 16 -7.90 0.36 -24.86
N ASP A 17 -9.20 0.66 -24.93
CA ASP A 17 -9.80 1.46 -26.00
C ASP A 17 -9.29 2.90 -26.00
N ALA A 18 -9.08 3.48 -24.81
CA ALA A 18 -8.43 4.78 -24.69
C ALA A 18 -6.98 4.72 -25.18
N ALA A 19 -6.22 3.69 -24.80
CA ALA A 19 -4.84 3.50 -25.26
C ALA A 19 -4.75 3.25 -26.77
N ARG A 20 -5.69 2.50 -27.37
CA ARG A 20 -5.78 2.31 -28.84
C ARG A 20 -6.00 3.62 -29.58
N LYS A 21 -6.68 4.58 -28.95
CA LYS A 21 -6.94 5.90 -29.51
C LYS A 21 -5.75 6.84 -29.33
N ASP A 22 -5.17 6.86 -28.14
CA ASP A 22 -4.13 7.82 -27.76
C ASP A 22 -2.74 7.36 -28.23
N PHE A 23 -2.52 6.06 -28.38
CA PHE A 23 -1.26 5.43 -28.78
C PHE A 23 -1.47 4.29 -29.82
N PRO A 24 -2.04 4.60 -31.00
CA PRO A 24 -2.41 3.58 -31.99
C PRO A 24 -1.22 2.77 -32.52
N ASP A 25 -0.05 3.38 -32.66
CA ASP A 25 1.10 2.78 -33.34
C ASP A 25 1.89 1.84 -32.41
N ILE A 26 1.83 2.07 -31.09
CA ILE A 26 2.55 1.26 -30.09
C ILE A 26 1.66 0.46 -29.13
N VAL A 27 0.33 0.49 -29.29
CA VAL A 27 -0.59 -0.23 -28.39
C VAL A 27 -0.28 -1.74 -28.27
N PHE A 28 0.30 -2.34 -29.32
CA PHE A 28 0.74 -3.73 -29.30
C PHE A 28 1.80 -4.00 -28.20
N ALA A 29 2.63 -3.01 -27.86
CA ALA A 29 3.60 -3.10 -26.79
C ALA A 29 3.02 -2.75 -25.40
N LEU A 30 1.88 -2.07 -25.35
CA LEU A 30 1.22 -1.66 -24.10
C LEU A 30 0.25 -2.71 -23.56
N HIS A 31 -0.27 -3.60 -24.41
CA HIS A 31 -1.22 -4.61 -24.01
C HIS A 31 -0.62 -6.02 -24.05
N ASN A 32 -0.79 -6.78 -22.96
CA ASN A 32 -0.41 -8.19 -22.91
C ASN A 32 -1.49 -8.99 -22.13
N PRO A 33 -2.32 -9.78 -22.83
CA PRO A 33 -3.38 -10.58 -22.20
C PRO A 33 -2.85 -11.58 -21.15
N ALA A 34 -1.64 -12.13 -21.36
CA ALA A 34 -1.05 -13.09 -20.43
C ALA A 34 -0.61 -12.42 -19.12
N ILE A 35 -0.14 -11.18 -19.17
CA ILE A 35 0.13 -10.37 -17.97
C ILE A 35 -1.17 -10.15 -17.19
N LYS A 36 -2.23 -9.72 -17.88
CA LYS A 36 -3.53 -9.43 -17.27
C LYS A 36 -4.13 -10.66 -16.57
N SER A 37 -4.13 -11.82 -17.23
CA SER A 37 -4.73 -13.05 -16.69
C SER A 37 -4.06 -13.56 -15.42
N ILE A 38 -2.78 -13.25 -15.23
CA ILE A 38 -2.03 -13.58 -14.00
C ILE A 38 -2.20 -12.47 -12.96
N PHE A 39 -2.13 -11.21 -13.37
CA PHE A 39 -2.15 -10.06 -12.47
C PHE A 39 -3.46 -9.91 -11.71
N GLU A 40 -4.60 -9.92 -12.41
CA GLU A 40 -5.93 -9.61 -11.83
C GLU A 40 -6.31 -10.50 -10.63
N PRO A 41 -6.23 -11.84 -10.70
CA PRO A 41 -6.60 -12.69 -9.57
C PRO A 41 -5.68 -12.49 -8.36
N ILE A 42 -4.40 -12.18 -8.59
CA ILE A 42 -3.41 -11.96 -7.53
C ILE A 42 -3.67 -10.60 -6.85
N ASP A 43 -3.87 -9.53 -7.60
CA ASP A 43 -4.18 -8.20 -7.05
C ASP A 43 -5.51 -8.20 -6.28
N ALA A 44 -6.55 -8.86 -6.82
CA ALA A 44 -7.83 -9.01 -6.12
C ALA A 44 -7.67 -9.75 -4.78
N ARG A 45 -6.90 -10.84 -4.76
CA ARG A 45 -6.60 -11.61 -3.53
C ARG A 45 -5.81 -10.76 -2.54
N ALA A 46 -4.77 -10.06 -2.97
CA ALA A 46 -3.95 -9.21 -2.11
C ALA A 46 -4.75 -8.07 -1.47
N ASN A 47 -5.59 -7.39 -2.25
CA ASN A 47 -6.42 -6.28 -1.76
C ASN A 47 -7.51 -6.77 -0.79
N ALA A 48 -8.13 -7.93 -1.08
CA ALA A 48 -9.10 -8.54 -0.18
C ALA A 48 -8.45 -9.01 1.14
N ALA A 49 -7.25 -9.59 1.08
CA ALA A 49 -6.51 -10.02 2.26
C ALA A 49 -6.16 -8.83 3.18
N LYS A 50 -5.63 -7.73 2.61
CA LYS A 50 -5.31 -6.50 3.36
C LYS A 50 -6.55 -5.94 4.06
N LEU A 51 -7.67 -5.79 3.35
CA LEU A 51 -8.89 -5.23 3.94
C LEU A 51 -9.44 -6.09 5.08
N LYS A 52 -9.46 -7.42 4.90
CA LYS A 52 -9.92 -8.35 5.94
C LYS A 52 -9.02 -8.30 7.16
N SER A 53 -7.69 -8.29 6.97
CA SER A 53 -6.73 -8.19 8.08
C SER A 53 -6.97 -6.94 8.93
N ARG A 54 -7.15 -5.79 8.28
CA ARG A 54 -7.45 -4.50 8.94
C ARG A 54 -8.68 -4.57 9.81
N GLN A 55 -9.75 -5.12 9.26
CA GLN A 55 -11.04 -5.20 9.94
C GLN A 55 -10.98 -6.11 11.17
N TRP A 56 -10.33 -7.28 11.04
CA TRP A 56 -10.18 -8.22 12.16
C TRP A 56 -9.24 -7.68 13.25
N GLY A 57 -8.15 -7.02 12.86
CA GLY A 57 -7.23 -6.37 13.80
C GLY A 57 -7.94 -5.31 14.65
N VAL A 58 -8.67 -4.38 14.01
CA VAL A 58 -9.42 -3.35 14.74
C VAL A 58 -10.54 -3.96 15.58
N PHE A 59 -11.24 -4.96 15.06
CA PHE A 59 -12.29 -5.64 15.81
C PHE A 59 -11.75 -6.30 17.08
N ALA A 60 -10.57 -6.93 17.01
CA ALA A 60 -9.90 -7.50 18.18
C ALA A 60 -9.55 -6.43 19.22
N VAL A 61 -9.00 -5.28 18.78
CA VAL A 61 -8.70 -4.16 19.68
C VAL A 61 -9.96 -3.62 20.34
N VAL A 62 -11.04 -3.41 19.58
CA VAL A 62 -12.32 -2.92 20.12
C VAL A 62 -12.90 -3.87 21.16
N LEU A 63 -12.84 -5.18 20.93
CA LEU A 63 -13.29 -6.18 21.90
C LEU A 63 -12.44 -6.16 23.17
N ALA A 64 -11.11 -6.04 23.05
CA ALA A 64 -10.22 -5.94 24.21
C ALA A 64 -10.50 -4.65 25.01
N THR A 65 -10.65 -3.52 24.32
CA THR A 65 -11.04 -2.23 24.91
C THR A 65 -12.34 -2.34 25.68
N LEU A 66 -13.37 -2.94 25.08
CA LEU A 66 -14.67 -3.13 25.73
C LEU A 66 -14.56 -4.01 26.98
N ALA A 67 -13.83 -5.13 26.90
CA ALA A 67 -13.63 -6.03 28.03
C ALA A 67 -12.94 -5.32 29.21
N LEU A 68 -11.88 -4.55 28.93
CA LEU A 68 -11.16 -3.78 29.94
C LEU A 68 -12.01 -2.65 30.53
N MET A 69 -12.78 -1.93 29.71
CA MET A 69 -13.68 -0.87 30.19
C MET A 69 -14.78 -1.43 31.08
N LEU A 70 -15.40 -2.56 30.71
CA LEU A 70 -16.40 -3.21 31.53
C LEU A 70 -15.80 -3.64 32.87
N ALA A 71 -14.64 -4.32 32.87
CA ALA A 71 -13.97 -4.73 34.10
C ALA A 71 -13.61 -3.52 35.00
N ALA A 72 -13.04 -2.46 34.43
CA ALA A 72 -12.71 -1.24 35.18
C ALA A 72 -13.95 -0.48 35.68
N GLY A 73 -15.10 -0.69 35.05
CA GLY A 73 -16.36 -0.03 35.38
C GLY A 73 -17.16 -0.69 36.51
N GLU A 74 -16.65 -1.75 37.14
CA GLU A 74 -17.39 -2.56 38.13
C GLU A 74 -18.11 -1.73 39.20
N VAL A 75 -17.44 -0.72 39.73
CA VAL A 75 -17.97 0.16 40.77
C VAL A 75 -19.22 0.93 40.30
N LEU A 76 -19.38 1.19 39.00
CA LEU A 76 -20.51 1.96 38.47
C LEU A 76 -21.83 1.19 38.46
N TYR A 77 -21.76 -0.14 38.42
CA TYR A 77 -22.93 -1.01 38.32
C TYR A 77 -23.05 -1.97 39.50
N HIS A 78 -22.32 -1.73 40.61
CA HIS A 78 -22.36 -2.59 41.79
C HIS A 78 -23.74 -2.66 42.45
N ASP A 79 -24.52 -1.58 42.36
CA ASP A 79 -25.90 -1.49 42.88
C ASP A 79 -26.96 -2.10 41.93
N PHE A 80 -26.57 -2.55 40.73
CA PHE A 80 -27.50 -3.15 39.80
C PHE A 80 -27.94 -4.53 40.29
N SER A 81 -29.00 -5.07 39.70
CA SER A 81 -29.44 -6.43 40.01
C SER A 81 -28.31 -7.43 39.75
N LYS A 82 -28.23 -8.49 40.57
CA LYS A 82 -27.23 -9.56 40.40
C LYS A 82 -27.25 -10.17 39.00
N GLU A 83 -28.44 -10.23 38.39
CA GLU A 83 -28.62 -10.71 37.02
C GLU A 83 -27.96 -9.78 36.00
N THR A 84 -28.17 -8.46 36.14
CA THR A 84 -27.54 -7.45 35.27
C THR A 84 -26.02 -7.47 35.39
N VAL A 85 -25.48 -7.49 36.62
CA VAL A 85 -24.03 -7.58 36.86
C VAL A 85 -23.46 -8.84 36.22
N ARG A 86 -24.14 -9.98 36.37
CA ARG A 86 -23.75 -11.25 35.74
C ARG A 86 -23.72 -11.15 34.22
N VAL A 87 -24.72 -10.52 33.60
CA VAL A 87 -24.77 -10.33 32.14
C VAL A 87 -23.60 -9.47 31.68
N ILE A 88 -23.32 -8.34 32.34
CA ILE A 88 -22.18 -7.47 32.02
C ILE A 88 -20.86 -8.23 32.11
N ALA A 89 -20.65 -9.00 33.19
CA ALA A 89 -19.46 -9.81 33.38
C ALA A 89 -19.29 -10.88 32.29
N ILE A 90 -20.39 -11.56 31.89
CA ILE A 90 -20.38 -12.55 30.79
C ILE A 90 -19.99 -11.87 29.48
N VAL A 91 -20.58 -10.72 29.15
CA VAL A 91 -20.27 -9.98 27.93
C VAL A 91 -18.81 -9.54 27.92
N GLY A 92 -18.31 -8.99 29.03
CA GLY A 92 -16.90 -8.60 29.17
C GLY A 92 -15.94 -9.78 29.02
N ALA A 93 -16.26 -10.92 29.64
CA ALA A 93 -15.46 -12.14 29.52
C ALA A 93 -15.44 -12.69 28.08
N ILE A 94 -16.60 -12.74 27.40
CA ILE A 94 -16.68 -13.16 26.00
C ILE A 94 -15.88 -12.22 25.11
N ALA A 95 -15.99 -10.90 25.31
CA ALA A 95 -15.24 -9.92 24.54
C ALA A 95 -13.72 -10.10 24.73
N GLY A 96 -13.25 -10.28 25.98
CA GLY A 96 -11.83 -10.48 26.28
C GLY A 96 -11.28 -11.80 25.73
N ILE A 97 -12.04 -12.90 25.84
CA ILE A 97 -11.65 -14.18 25.25
C ILE A 97 -11.62 -14.07 23.73
N ALA A 98 -12.65 -13.49 23.12
CA ALA A 98 -12.73 -13.31 21.67
C ALA A 98 -11.57 -12.42 21.15
N SER A 99 -11.20 -11.34 21.85
CA SER A 99 -10.07 -10.51 21.45
C SER A 99 -8.75 -11.26 21.49
N VAL A 100 -8.52 -12.09 22.53
CA VAL A 100 -7.30 -12.91 22.63
C VAL A 100 -7.29 -14.00 21.55
N VAL A 101 -8.42 -14.67 21.31
CA VAL A 101 -8.54 -15.66 20.23
C VAL A 101 -8.24 -14.99 18.89
N ILE A 102 -8.89 -13.88 18.54
CA ILE A 102 -8.64 -13.19 17.27
C ILE A 102 -7.20 -12.68 17.20
N GLY A 103 -6.65 -12.16 18.29
CA GLY A 103 -5.26 -11.67 18.35
C GLY A 103 -4.25 -12.80 18.17
N VAL A 104 -4.36 -13.89 18.93
CA VAL A 104 -3.45 -15.04 18.87
C VAL A 104 -3.57 -15.78 17.54
N PHE A 105 -4.79 -16.06 17.06
CA PHE A 105 -4.96 -16.64 15.73
C PHE A 105 -4.54 -15.65 14.63
N GLY A 106 -4.72 -14.35 14.85
CA GLY A 106 -4.20 -13.22 14.07
C GLY A 106 -2.68 -13.30 13.87
N VAL A 107 -1.95 -13.45 14.98
CA VAL A 107 -0.49 -13.63 15.03
C VAL A 107 -0.07 -14.97 14.40
N MET A 108 -0.88 -16.03 14.54
CA MET A 108 -0.63 -17.32 13.88
C MET A 108 -0.88 -17.31 12.36
N PHE A 109 -1.40 -16.23 11.78
CA PHE A 109 -1.53 -16.09 10.33
C PHE A 109 -0.25 -15.62 9.63
N ARG A 110 0.94 -15.99 10.14
CA ARG A 110 2.21 -15.81 9.41
C ARG A 110 2.07 -16.27 7.96
N ALA A 111 1.47 -17.43 7.71
CA ALA A 111 1.22 -17.92 6.35
C ALA A 111 0.34 -16.98 5.49
N ARG A 112 -0.73 -16.38 6.04
CA ARG A 112 -1.57 -15.44 5.25
C ARG A 112 -0.88 -14.11 5.02
N LYS A 113 -0.12 -13.63 6.01
CA LYS A 113 0.74 -12.46 5.87
C LYS A 113 1.78 -12.69 4.78
N MET A 114 2.46 -13.84 4.82
CA MET A 114 3.44 -14.23 3.81
C MET A 114 2.81 -14.32 2.42
N GLN A 115 1.66 -14.98 2.29
CA GLN A 115 0.92 -15.03 1.02
C GLN A 115 0.55 -13.62 0.54
N TRP A 116 0.05 -12.76 1.43
CA TRP A 116 -0.29 -11.38 1.07
C TRP A 116 0.95 -10.60 0.58
N LEU A 117 2.08 -10.71 1.29
CA LEU A 117 3.33 -10.06 0.88
C LEU A 117 3.86 -10.62 -0.44
N ALA A 118 3.79 -11.94 -0.64
CA ALA A 118 4.19 -12.59 -1.89
C ALA A 118 3.29 -12.17 -3.06
N ASP A 119 1.98 -12.04 -2.82
CA ASP A 119 1.03 -11.52 -3.81
C ASP A 119 1.36 -10.05 -4.16
N ARG A 120 1.69 -9.22 -3.16
CA ARG A 120 2.08 -7.81 -3.38
C ARG A 120 3.37 -7.71 -4.17
N LEU A 121 4.41 -8.45 -3.76
CA LEU A 121 5.65 -8.59 -4.52
C LEU A 121 5.36 -8.97 -5.97
N THR A 122 4.57 -10.01 -6.19
CA THR A 122 4.22 -10.50 -7.53
C THR A 122 3.54 -9.42 -8.36
N THR A 123 2.55 -8.71 -7.80
CA THR A 123 1.86 -7.62 -8.53
C THR A 123 2.82 -6.50 -8.92
N GLU A 124 3.71 -6.07 -8.02
CA GLU A 124 4.65 -5.00 -8.34
C GLU A 124 5.73 -5.46 -9.33
N ARG A 125 6.26 -6.69 -9.18
CA ARG A 125 7.22 -7.25 -10.14
C ARG A 125 6.61 -7.48 -11.53
N ILE A 126 5.32 -7.80 -11.64
CA ILE A 126 4.64 -7.86 -12.94
C ILE A 126 4.55 -6.47 -13.58
N ARG A 127 4.24 -5.42 -12.80
CA ARG A 127 4.29 -4.04 -13.31
C ARG A 127 5.69 -3.66 -13.76
N GLN A 128 6.70 -3.99 -12.96
CA GLN A 128 8.09 -3.73 -13.32
C GLN A 128 8.51 -4.51 -14.55
N PHE A 129 8.15 -5.79 -14.69
CA PHE A 129 8.36 -6.55 -15.91
C PHE A 129 7.77 -5.81 -17.12
N HIS A 130 6.52 -5.34 -17.01
CA HIS A 130 5.87 -4.62 -18.10
C HIS A 130 6.68 -3.38 -18.55
N PHE A 131 7.04 -2.50 -17.61
CA PHE A 131 7.68 -1.23 -17.93
C PHE A 131 9.19 -1.34 -18.17
N GLN A 132 9.90 -2.19 -17.45
CA GLN A 132 11.31 -2.47 -17.73
C GLN A 132 11.46 -3.19 -19.09
N HIS A 133 10.54 -4.07 -19.49
CA HIS A 133 10.57 -4.68 -20.84
C HIS A 133 10.27 -3.63 -21.91
N TYR A 134 9.37 -2.70 -21.61
CA TYR A 134 9.07 -1.58 -22.49
C TYR A 134 10.32 -0.73 -22.75
N ILE A 135 11.08 -0.40 -21.69
CA ILE A 135 12.34 0.36 -21.77
C ILE A 135 13.45 -0.42 -22.49
N ALA A 136 13.71 -1.65 -22.02
CA ALA A 136 14.82 -2.50 -22.48
C ALA A 136 14.75 -2.80 -23.99
N PHE A 137 13.53 -2.88 -24.53
CA PHE A 137 13.26 -3.19 -25.92
C PHE A 137 12.62 -2.02 -26.68
N SER A 138 12.92 -0.78 -26.24
CA SER A 138 12.52 0.48 -26.88
C SER A 138 12.76 0.45 -28.39
N ARG A 139 13.94 0.02 -28.84
CA ARG A 139 14.28 -0.14 -30.26
C ARG A 139 13.29 -1.03 -31.01
N ASP A 140 13.05 -2.23 -30.51
CA ASP A 140 12.17 -3.22 -31.14
C ASP A 140 10.72 -2.71 -31.22
N ILE A 141 10.27 -1.95 -30.22
CA ILE A 141 8.93 -1.34 -30.17
C ILE A 141 8.81 -0.22 -31.21
N ILE A 142 9.77 0.70 -31.27
CA ILE A 142 9.76 1.81 -32.22
C ILE A 142 9.84 1.29 -33.67
N GLU A 143 10.65 0.26 -33.91
CA GLU A 143 10.71 -0.37 -35.22
C GLU A 143 9.42 -1.17 -35.54
N GLY A 144 8.79 -1.76 -34.53
CA GLY A 144 7.49 -2.45 -34.65
C GLY A 144 6.33 -1.50 -34.97
N ALA A 145 6.35 -0.26 -34.47
CA ALA A 145 5.38 0.77 -34.84
C ALA A 145 5.37 1.04 -36.35
N ALA A 146 6.53 0.93 -37.01
CA ALA A 146 6.65 1.10 -38.46
C ALA A 146 6.46 -0.21 -39.26
N SER A 147 6.40 -1.38 -38.62
CA SER A 147 6.38 -2.68 -39.30
C SER A 147 5.65 -3.76 -38.51
N GLU A 148 4.54 -4.27 -39.07
CA GLU A 148 3.76 -5.36 -38.47
C GLU A 148 4.58 -6.66 -38.30
N GLU A 149 5.55 -6.91 -39.17
CA GLU A 149 6.47 -8.05 -39.04
C GLU A 149 7.34 -7.91 -37.78
N LYS A 150 7.93 -6.73 -37.58
CA LYS A 150 8.75 -6.44 -36.39
C LYS A 150 7.91 -6.39 -35.11
N ALA A 151 6.70 -5.84 -35.17
CA ALA A 151 5.75 -5.88 -34.05
C ALA A 151 5.42 -7.33 -33.64
N ARG A 152 5.19 -8.23 -34.61
CA ARG A 152 4.97 -9.67 -34.34
C ARG A 152 6.21 -10.33 -33.74
N ALA A 153 7.40 -10.00 -34.23
CA ALA A 153 8.66 -10.51 -33.67
C ALA A 153 8.85 -10.08 -32.21
N TYR A 154 8.60 -8.80 -31.90
CA TYR A 154 8.60 -8.27 -30.55
C TYR A 154 7.59 -8.98 -29.64
N LEU A 155 6.34 -9.16 -30.10
CA LEU A 155 5.30 -9.84 -29.33
C LEU A 155 5.67 -11.28 -28.99
N LYS A 156 6.26 -12.01 -29.95
CA LYS A 156 6.76 -13.37 -29.72
C LYS A 156 7.84 -13.38 -28.63
N ARG A 157 8.85 -12.51 -28.77
CA ARG A 157 9.93 -12.36 -27.78
C ARG A 157 9.39 -12.04 -26.38
N ARG A 158 8.51 -11.05 -26.28
CA ARG A 158 7.89 -10.66 -25.01
C ARG A 158 7.11 -11.79 -24.38
N GLY A 159 6.42 -12.60 -25.18
CA GLY A 159 5.73 -13.80 -24.72
C GLY A 159 6.72 -14.80 -24.10
N ASP A 160 7.80 -15.12 -24.81
CA ASP A 160 8.84 -16.05 -24.36
C ASP A 160 9.51 -15.55 -23.07
N ASP A 161 9.86 -14.28 -23.01
CA ASP A 161 10.51 -13.67 -21.83
C ASP A 161 9.55 -13.55 -20.64
N PHE A 162 8.25 -13.35 -20.87
CA PHE A 162 7.25 -13.38 -19.80
C PHE A 162 7.08 -14.78 -19.21
N GLN A 163 7.15 -15.84 -20.02
CA GLN A 163 7.10 -17.21 -19.49
C GLN A 163 8.31 -17.53 -18.61
N LYS A 164 9.51 -17.07 -18.99
CA LYS A 164 10.71 -17.20 -18.15
C LYS A 164 10.54 -16.43 -16.84
N PHE A 165 10.18 -15.14 -16.92
CA PHE A 165 9.91 -14.30 -15.75
C PHE A 165 8.89 -14.93 -14.80
N ARG A 166 7.82 -15.52 -15.35
CA ARG A 166 6.81 -16.22 -14.55
C ARG A 166 7.42 -17.41 -13.80
N ALA A 167 8.13 -18.29 -14.49
CA ALA A 167 8.73 -19.47 -13.89
C ALA A 167 9.77 -19.11 -12.81
N ASP A 168 10.55 -18.06 -13.06
CA ASP A 168 11.66 -17.67 -12.18
C ASP A 168 11.20 -16.89 -10.95
N LEU A 169 10.17 -16.03 -11.08
CA LEU A 169 9.74 -15.12 -10.02
C LEU A 169 8.31 -15.39 -9.53
N VAL A 170 7.34 -15.45 -10.43
CA VAL A 170 5.92 -15.53 -10.05
C VAL A 170 5.62 -16.85 -9.34
N ASP A 171 6.11 -17.95 -9.91
CA ASP A 171 5.87 -19.30 -9.36
C ASP A 171 6.72 -19.56 -8.10
N ARG A 172 7.71 -18.70 -7.81
CA ARG A 172 8.64 -18.76 -6.66
C ARG A 172 8.56 -17.53 -5.76
N ALA A 173 7.41 -16.84 -5.75
CA ALA A 173 7.26 -15.54 -5.12
C ALA A 173 7.58 -15.51 -3.62
N GLU A 174 7.32 -16.60 -2.88
CA GLU A 174 7.67 -16.67 -1.45
C GLU A 174 9.18 -16.72 -1.22
N GLU A 175 9.91 -17.51 -2.02
CA GLU A 175 11.38 -17.59 -1.94
C GLU A 175 12.01 -16.25 -2.30
N GLU A 176 11.49 -15.62 -3.35
CA GLU A 176 11.92 -14.29 -3.78
C GLU A 176 11.65 -13.23 -2.72
N LEU A 177 10.49 -13.28 -2.06
CA LEU A 177 10.17 -12.39 -0.95
C LEU A 177 11.20 -12.50 0.17
N HIS A 178 11.51 -13.73 0.60
CA HIS A 178 12.54 -13.97 1.61
C HIS A 178 13.90 -13.41 1.19
N ARG A 179 14.32 -13.68 -0.05
CA ARG A 179 15.57 -13.15 -0.61
C ARG A 179 15.64 -11.63 -0.53
N LEU A 180 14.57 -10.93 -0.89
CA LEU A 180 14.55 -9.45 -0.94
C LEU A 180 14.48 -8.80 0.45
N VAL A 181 13.71 -9.38 1.38
CA VAL A 181 13.55 -8.79 2.72
C VAL A 181 14.74 -9.08 3.64
N GLU A 182 15.47 -10.17 3.40
CA GLU A 182 16.61 -10.58 4.23
C GLU A 182 17.97 -10.12 3.67
N ALA A 183 18.07 -9.76 2.39
CA ALA A 183 19.31 -9.24 1.82
C ALA A 183 19.66 -7.85 2.37
N ASP A 184 20.92 -7.56 2.68
CA ASP A 184 21.32 -6.18 3.03
C ASP A 184 21.22 -5.26 1.82
N ASP A 185 21.69 -5.75 0.65
CA ASP A 185 21.58 -5.09 -0.64
C ASP A 185 20.80 -5.99 -1.63
N PRO A 186 19.52 -5.66 -1.93
CA PRO A 186 18.70 -6.42 -2.86
C PRO A 186 19.07 -6.15 -4.34
N GLY A 187 20.06 -5.29 -4.59
CA GLY A 187 20.43 -4.80 -5.91
C GLY A 187 19.46 -3.74 -6.46
N VAL A 188 19.62 -3.45 -7.75
CA VAL A 188 18.84 -2.39 -8.43
C VAL A 188 17.52 -2.87 -9.05
N GLY A 189 17.22 -4.17 -8.94
CA GLY A 189 15.94 -4.76 -9.35
C GLY A 189 15.64 -4.74 -10.85
N LEU A 190 16.65 -4.49 -11.69
CA LEU A 190 16.53 -4.56 -13.15
C LEU A 190 16.46 -6.02 -13.60
N LEU A 191 15.48 -6.33 -14.45
CA LEU A 191 15.30 -7.66 -15.03
C LEU A 191 16.19 -7.91 -16.26
N TRP A 192 16.77 -6.86 -16.83
CA TRP A 192 17.54 -6.91 -18.07
C TRP A 192 18.81 -6.05 -17.97
N GLU A 193 19.80 -6.52 -17.21
CA GLU A 193 21.07 -5.79 -17.02
C GLU A 193 21.90 -5.67 -18.31
N ASP A 194 21.83 -6.68 -19.19
CA ASP A 194 22.56 -6.68 -20.47
C ASP A 194 21.81 -6.02 -21.62
N ALA A 195 20.51 -5.72 -21.44
CA ALA A 195 19.78 -4.98 -22.46
C ALA A 195 20.27 -3.55 -22.49
N ARG A 196 20.51 -3.03 -23.70
CA ARG A 196 20.84 -1.62 -23.92
C ARG A 196 19.60 -0.94 -24.46
N PRO A 197 18.80 -0.24 -23.61
CA PRO A 197 17.77 0.65 -24.09
C PRO A 197 18.39 1.60 -25.11
N GLY A 198 17.67 1.88 -26.19
CA GLY A 198 18.22 2.72 -27.23
C GLY A 198 17.19 3.04 -28.29
N VAL A 199 17.44 4.14 -28.98
CA VAL A 199 16.70 4.51 -30.18
C VAL A 199 17.36 3.83 -31.39
N PRO A 200 16.62 3.39 -32.41
CA PRO A 200 17.22 2.77 -33.58
C PRO A 200 18.25 3.68 -34.28
N GLU A 201 19.54 3.37 -34.17
CA GLU A 201 20.59 3.95 -35.01
C GLU A 201 20.36 3.54 -36.47
N GLY A 202 20.23 4.51 -37.37
CA GLY A 202 20.15 4.26 -38.83
C GLY A 202 18.75 4.14 -39.42
N LEU A 203 17.67 4.28 -38.64
CA LEU A 203 16.42 4.76 -39.21
C LEU A 203 16.69 6.21 -39.66
N LEU A 204 16.75 6.45 -40.96
CA LEU A 204 16.72 7.78 -41.57
C LEU A 204 15.44 8.49 -41.07
N HIS A 205 15.53 9.11 -39.90
CA HIS A 205 14.40 9.60 -39.11
C HIS A 205 13.36 8.50 -38.80
N PRO A 206 13.40 7.79 -37.65
CA PRO A 206 12.16 7.21 -37.14
C PRO A 206 11.11 8.32 -37.15
N ASP A 207 9.91 8.03 -37.66
CA ASP A 207 8.84 9.03 -37.68
C ASP A 207 8.75 9.63 -36.27
N PRO A 208 8.99 10.95 -36.10
CA PRO A 208 9.01 11.57 -34.78
C PRO A 208 7.75 11.25 -33.98
N ARG A 209 6.64 11.00 -34.69
CA ARG A 209 5.37 10.57 -34.10
C ARG A 209 5.48 9.28 -33.29
N HIS A 210 6.15 8.23 -33.78
CA HIS A 210 6.27 6.96 -33.05
C HIS A 210 7.12 7.12 -31.78
N LEU A 211 8.17 7.94 -31.84
CA LEU A 211 9.04 8.21 -30.70
C LEU A 211 8.32 9.06 -29.65
N ASP A 212 7.61 10.09 -30.08
CA ASP A 212 6.78 10.93 -29.22
C ASP A 212 5.66 10.13 -28.56
N GLU A 213 5.01 9.24 -29.32
CA GLU A 213 3.98 8.33 -28.82
C GLU A 213 4.55 7.36 -27.78
N TYR A 214 5.74 6.80 -28.04
CA TYR A 214 6.44 5.91 -27.12
C TYR A 214 6.73 6.56 -25.77
N PHE A 215 7.25 7.79 -25.77
CA PHE A 215 7.52 8.54 -24.55
C PHE A 215 6.24 9.05 -23.87
N ALA A 216 5.24 9.47 -24.65
CA ALA A 216 3.96 9.91 -24.13
C ALA A 216 3.20 8.78 -23.41
N ALA A 217 3.23 7.56 -23.97
CA ALA A 217 2.65 6.38 -23.34
C ALA A 217 3.34 6.08 -22.00
N TYR A 218 4.67 6.08 -21.94
CA TYR A 218 5.35 5.86 -20.67
C TYR A 218 5.04 6.94 -19.64
N ARG A 219 5.05 8.22 -20.05
CA ARG A 219 4.65 9.34 -19.19
C ARG A 219 3.27 9.11 -18.57
N ILE A 220 2.27 8.87 -19.40
CA ILE A 220 0.87 8.80 -18.96
C ILE A 220 0.64 7.53 -18.14
N LEU A 221 1.12 6.38 -18.62
CA LEU A 221 0.83 5.09 -18.01
C LEU A 221 1.71 4.80 -16.79
N ARG A 222 2.89 5.43 -16.67
CA ARG A 222 3.82 5.18 -15.57
C ARG A 222 4.03 6.39 -14.66
N PHE A 223 4.58 7.50 -15.16
CA PHE A 223 4.83 8.68 -14.33
C PHE A 223 3.55 9.26 -13.73
N ASP A 224 2.59 9.65 -14.59
CA ASP A 224 1.37 10.34 -14.15
C ASP A 224 0.52 9.45 -13.23
N ARG A 225 0.46 8.15 -13.49
CA ARG A 225 -0.27 7.19 -12.66
C ARG A 225 0.39 6.96 -11.31
N GLN A 226 1.72 6.85 -11.24
CA GLN A 226 2.44 6.70 -9.97
C GLN A 226 2.37 7.99 -9.13
N ILE A 227 2.51 9.17 -9.76
CA ILE A 227 2.34 10.47 -9.08
C ILE A 227 0.91 10.60 -8.59
N GLY A 228 -0.07 10.29 -9.45
CA GLY A 228 -1.48 10.32 -9.12
C GLY A 228 -1.83 9.39 -7.95
N TYR A 229 -1.26 8.18 -7.92
CA TYR A 229 -1.44 7.24 -6.80
C TYR A 229 -0.89 7.83 -5.49
N CYS A 230 0.32 8.38 -5.50
CA CYS A 230 0.88 9.05 -4.33
C CYS A 230 0.01 10.23 -3.87
N ASP A 231 -0.44 11.05 -4.82
CA ASP A 231 -1.31 12.19 -4.54
C ASP A 231 -2.67 11.75 -3.99
N LEU A 232 -3.20 10.61 -4.41
CA LEU A 232 -4.41 10.03 -3.80
C LEU A 232 -4.15 9.61 -2.36
N MET A 233 -3.12 8.82 -2.12
CA MET A 233 -2.81 8.28 -0.80
C MET A 233 -2.47 9.39 0.21
N LEU A 234 -1.90 10.49 -0.25
CA LEU A 234 -1.55 11.64 0.57
C LEU A 234 -2.70 12.66 0.73
N ARG A 235 -3.89 12.40 0.17
CA ARG A 235 -5.06 13.26 0.41
C ARG A 235 -5.58 13.09 1.83
N GLU A 236 -5.95 14.21 2.44
CA GLU A 236 -6.65 14.21 3.73
C GLU A 236 -8.11 13.74 3.60
N LYS A 237 -8.72 13.95 2.42
CA LYS A 237 -10.10 13.60 2.13
C LYS A 237 -10.16 12.20 1.52
N GLY A 238 -10.53 11.21 2.33
CA GLY A 238 -10.70 9.82 1.92
C GLY A 238 -11.55 9.04 2.91
N VAL A 239 -11.98 7.84 2.52
CA VAL A 239 -12.68 6.90 3.42
C VAL A 239 -11.63 6.34 4.38
N PHE A 240 -11.90 6.36 5.69
CA PHE A 240 -10.91 5.95 6.72
C PHE A 240 -10.26 4.59 6.43
N TRP A 241 -11.01 3.65 5.87
CA TRP A 241 -10.57 2.28 5.55
C TRP A 241 -9.94 2.11 4.16
N LYS A 242 -10.08 3.10 3.27
CA LYS A 242 -9.62 3.04 1.88
C LYS A 242 -8.87 4.32 1.51
N TYR A 243 -7.56 4.18 1.28
CA TYR A 243 -6.71 5.23 0.69
C TYR A 243 -6.68 6.54 1.51
N ALA A 244 -6.41 6.47 2.82
CA ALA A 244 -6.37 7.67 3.66
C ALA A 244 -5.39 7.59 4.87
N PRO A 245 -4.12 7.17 4.70
CA PRO A 245 -3.17 7.08 5.80
C PRO A 245 -2.95 8.43 6.53
N VAL A 246 -2.98 9.57 5.82
CA VAL A 246 -2.89 10.90 6.45
C VAL A 246 -4.07 11.15 7.42
N ARG A 247 -5.28 10.77 7.02
CA ARG A 247 -6.47 10.90 7.87
C ARG A 247 -6.42 9.95 9.06
N GLN A 248 -5.90 8.73 8.85
CA GLN A 248 -5.71 7.75 9.92
C GLN A 248 -4.76 8.29 10.99
N ALA A 249 -3.57 8.77 10.60
CA ALA A 249 -2.60 9.38 11.52
C ALA A 249 -3.23 10.53 12.31
N ARG A 250 -3.87 11.49 11.61
CA ARG A 250 -4.50 12.64 12.28
C ARG A 250 -5.60 12.22 13.27
N LEU A 251 -6.50 11.33 12.88
CA LEU A 251 -7.64 10.93 13.73
C LEU A 251 -7.17 10.14 14.95
N ILE A 252 -6.29 9.16 14.73
CA ILE A 252 -5.79 8.29 15.81
C ILE A 252 -4.96 9.12 16.79
N GLY A 253 -4.06 9.97 16.28
CA GLY A 253 -3.28 10.90 17.09
C GLY A 253 -4.17 11.88 17.87
N ALA A 254 -5.22 12.43 17.25
CA ALA A 254 -6.16 13.32 17.94
C ALA A 254 -6.92 12.61 19.06
N VAL A 255 -7.36 11.36 18.85
CA VAL A 255 -7.99 10.56 19.91
C VAL A 255 -7.03 10.30 21.06
N ALA A 256 -5.78 9.92 20.78
CA ALA A 256 -4.77 9.69 21.80
C ALA A 256 -4.49 10.97 22.62
N ILE A 257 -4.24 12.10 21.97
CA ILE A 257 -3.98 13.39 22.63
C ILE A 257 -5.19 13.83 23.46
N PHE A 258 -6.41 13.70 22.92
CA PHE A 258 -7.63 14.02 23.64
C PHE A 258 -7.79 13.17 24.91
N CYS A 259 -7.51 11.87 24.83
CA CYS A 259 -7.57 10.99 25.99
C CYS A 259 -6.52 11.35 27.05
N VAL A 260 -5.28 11.67 26.65
CA VAL A 260 -4.24 12.15 27.59
C VAL A 260 -4.69 13.43 28.28
N PHE A 261 -5.23 14.39 27.52
CA PHE A 261 -5.76 15.62 28.09
C PHE A 261 -6.93 15.37 29.06
N ALA A 262 -7.87 14.49 28.69
CA ALA A 262 -8.99 14.11 29.55
C ALA A 262 -8.50 13.47 30.87
N ILE A 263 -7.50 12.59 30.82
CA ILE A 263 -6.88 12.00 32.02
C ILE A 263 -6.33 13.11 32.92
N LEU A 264 -5.57 14.06 32.38
CA LEU A 264 -5.00 15.17 33.15
C LEU A 264 -6.09 16.03 33.82
N VAL A 265 -7.13 16.39 33.08
CA VAL A 265 -8.26 17.17 33.61
C VAL A 265 -8.99 16.41 34.71
N LEU A 266 -9.30 15.12 34.49
CA LEU A 266 -9.99 14.30 35.49
C LEU A 266 -9.15 14.15 36.77
N HIS A 267 -7.84 13.97 36.66
CA HIS A 267 -6.95 13.93 37.84
C HIS A 267 -6.86 15.28 38.54
N ALA A 268 -6.82 16.39 37.80
CA ALA A 268 -6.86 17.73 38.39
C ALA A 268 -8.17 17.97 39.15
N LEU A 269 -9.31 17.51 38.61
CA LEU A 269 -10.60 17.58 39.29
C LEU A 269 -10.61 16.74 40.58
N VAL A 270 -10.09 15.51 40.54
CA VAL A 270 -9.94 14.67 41.75
C VAL A 270 -9.08 15.40 42.80
N PHE A 271 -7.96 15.98 42.39
CA PHE A 271 -7.05 16.70 43.29
C PHE A 271 -7.70 17.95 43.91
N VAL A 272 -8.34 18.79 43.11
CA VAL A 272 -9.09 19.96 43.60
C VAL A 272 -10.22 19.52 44.53
N GLY A 273 -10.95 18.47 44.14
CA GLY A 273 -11.99 17.87 44.97
C GLY A 273 -11.46 17.40 46.32
N ALA A 274 -10.29 16.77 46.35
CA ALA A 274 -9.60 16.36 47.58
C ALA A 274 -9.29 17.54 48.50
N ILE A 275 -8.74 18.63 47.96
CA ILE A 275 -8.36 19.83 48.74
C ILE A 275 -9.57 20.63 49.21
N ALA A 276 -10.53 20.88 48.31
CA ALA A 276 -11.71 21.70 48.57
C ALA A 276 -12.87 20.92 49.21
N ASP A 277 -12.64 19.65 49.52
CA ASP A 277 -13.63 18.70 50.05
C ASP A 277 -14.94 18.62 49.26
N ILE A 278 -14.86 18.61 47.93
CA ILE A 278 -16.01 18.53 47.02
C ILE A 278 -16.31 17.05 46.72
N PRO A 279 -17.36 16.43 47.29
CA PRO A 279 -17.57 14.97 47.22
C PRO A 279 -17.78 14.46 45.79
N GLN A 280 -18.43 15.23 44.92
CA GLN A 280 -18.74 14.84 43.54
C GLN A 280 -17.46 14.63 42.71
N MET A 281 -16.40 15.40 42.99
CA MET A 281 -15.12 15.30 42.28
C MET A 281 -14.27 14.11 42.74
N LYS A 282 -14.55 13.55 43.93
CA LYS A 282 -13.93 12.33 44.47
C LYS A 282 -14.72 11.07 44.12
N SER A 283 -15.83 11.23 43.39
CA SER A 283 -16.76 10.14 43.14
C SER A 283 -16.09 9.05 42.27
N PRO A 284 -16.40 7.76 42.47
CA PRO A 284 -15.82 6.68 41.68
C PRO A 284 -15.99 6.87 40.16
N GLN A 285 -17.04 7.57 39.74
CA GLN A 285 -17.32 7.93 38.36
C GLN A 285 -16.15 8.68 37.70
N VAL A 286 -15.51 9.62 38.41
CA VAL A 286 -14.40 10.41 37.88
C VAL A 286 -13.17 9.54 37.67
N HIS A 287 -12.88 8.64 38.63
CA HIS A 287 -11.78 7.68 38.52
C HIS A 287 -11.99 6.67 37.39
N VAL A 288 -13.19 6.09 37.28
CA VAL A 288 -13.53 5.15 36.20
C VAL A 288 -13.43 5.84 34.83
N ALA A 289 -13.92 7.08 34.71
CA ALA A 289 -13.78 7.85 33.48
C ALA A 289 -12.30 8.07 33.09
N ALA A 290 -11.42 8.32 34.06
CA ALA A 290 -9.99 8.47 33.81
C ALA A 290 -9.35 7.14 33.34
N ILE A 291 -9.73 6.01 33.94
CA ILE A 291 -9.27 4.69 33.51
C ILE A 291 -9.78 4.36 32.10
N TRP A 292 -11.04 4.64 31.79
CA TRP A 292 -11.59 4.46 30.45
C TRP A 292 -10.86 5.30 29.40
N ALA A 293 -10.56 6.56 29.71
CA ALA A 293 -9.75 7.40 28.83
C ALA A 293 -8.35 6.79 28.59
N ALA A 294 -7.70 6.25 29.63
CA ALA A 294 -6.42 5.56 29.49
C ALA A 294 -6.50 4.30 28.61
N ILE A 295 -7.56 3.48 28.77
CA ILE A 295 -7.79 2.30 27.94
C ILE A 295 -8.01 2.69 26.47
N ILE A 296 -8.79 3.75 26.20
CA ILE A 296 -9.02 4.25 24.84
C ILE A 296 -7.73 4.81 24.23
N ALA A 297 -6.91 5.51 25.01
CA ALA A 297 -5.60 6.00 24.55
C ALA A 297 -4.68 4.82 24.14
N LEU A 298 -4.64 3.77 24.95
CA LEU A 298 -3.89 2.56 24.64
C LEU A 298 -4.41 1.87 23.37
N ALA A 299 -5.74 1.76 23.23
CA ALA A 299 -6.37 1.18 22.04
C ALA A 299 -6.04 1.97 20.76
N ALA A 300 -6.09 3.31 20.83
CA ALA A 300 -5.69 4.19 19.74
C ALA A 300 -4.22 3.94 19.35
N ARG A 301 -3.33 3.83 20.35
CA ARG A 301 -1.92 3.54 20.11
C ARG A 301 -1.68 2.16 19.48
N THR A 302 -2.40 1.13 19.94
CA THR A 302 -2.31 -0.21 19.33
C THR A 302 -2.76 -0.23 17.86
N ILE A 303 -3.83 0.53 17.53
CA ILE A 303 -4.28 0.67 16.14
C ILE A 303 -3.25 1.47 15.31
N GLU A 304 -2.65 2.52 15.89
CA GLU A 304 -1.59 3.30 15.25
C GLU A 304 -0.39 2.42 14.90
N GLU A 305 0.09 1.61 15.84
CA GLU A 305 1.22 0.69 15.67
C GLU A 305 0.90 -0.42 14.65
N GLY A 306 -0.36 -0.86 14.58
CA GLY A 306 -0.81 -1.84 13.60
C GLY A 306 -0.91 -1.31 12.18
N PHE A 307 -1.36 -0.07 11.99
CA PHE A 307 -1.49 0.54 10.65
C PHE A 307 -0.22 1.25 10.18
N GLN A 308 0.61 1.74 11.11
CA GLN A 308 1.77 2.59 10.86
C GLN A 308 1.49 3.74 9.87
N PRO A 309 0.43 4.53 10.06
CA PRO A 309 -0.02 5.48 9.05
C PRO A 309 1.01 6.60 8.80
N GLU A 310 1.77 7.02 9.81
CA GLU A 310 2.82 8.02 9.66
C GLU A 310 4.00 7.52 8.82
N THR A 311 4.46 6.29 9.10
CA THR A 311 5.52 5.64 8.31
C THR A 311 5.12 5.50 6.85
N GLU A 312 3.88 5.08 6.58
CA GLU A 312 3.37 4.97 5.20
C GLU A 312 3.24 6.35 4.52
N VAL A 313 2.80 7.38 5.25
CA VAL A 313 2.76 8.77 4.72
C VAL A 313 4.15 9.27 4.37
N GLU A 314 5.14 9.06 5.24
CA GLU A 314 6.49 9.55 5.01
C GLU A 314 7.16 8.80 3.84
N ARG A 315 7.03 7.47 3.77
CA ARG A 315 7.50 6.67 2.63
C ARG A 315 6.94 7.20 1.30
N LEU A 316 5.63 7.44 1.25
CA LEU A 316 4.96 7.94 0.04
C LEU A 316 5.35 9.39 -0.30
N ARG A 317 5.64 10.25 0.68
CA ARG A 317 6.15 11.61 0.44
C ARG A 317 7.53 11.56 -0.20
N GLN A 318 8.43 10.75 0.35
CA GLN A 318 9.79 10.59 -0.18
C GLN A 318 9.76 10.02 -1.59
N TYR A 319 9.00 8.94 -1.81
CA TYR A 319 8.83 8.36 -3.13
C TYR A 319 8.25 9.36 -4.14
N ARG A 320 7.20 10.11 -3.77
CA ARG A 320 6.61 11.15 -4.62
C ARG A 320 7.59 12.27 -4.97
N LEU A 321 8.43 12.69 -4.03
CA LEU A 321 9.44 13.73 -4.27
C LEU A 321 10.48 13.23 -5.29
N SER A 322 11.03 12.03 -5.10
CA SER A 322 11.98 11.43 -6.04
C SER A 322 11.35 11.22 -7.42
N LEU A 323 10.13 10.69 -7.46
CA LEU A 323 9.36 10.49 -8.68
C LEU A 323 9.17 11.80 -9.47
N ARG A 324 8.83 12.90 -8.79
CA ARG A 324 8.67 14.22 -9.43
C ARG A 324 9.99 14.77 -9.97
N ARG A 325 11.11 14.55 -9.29
CA ARG A 325 12.44 14.98 -9.79
C ARG A 325 12.82 14.24 -11.07
N ILE A 326 12.62 12.92 -11.10
CA ILE A 326 12.88 12.11 -12.30
C ILE A 326 11.95 12.54 -13.44
N TYR A 327 10.67 12.76 -13.14
CA TYR A 327 9.69 13.24 -14.12
C TYR A 327 10.05 14.62 -14.68
N GLU A 328 10.53 15.54 -13.84
CA GLU A 328 10.97 16.85 -14.26
C GLU A 328 12.17 16.78 -15.22
N ARG A 329 13.14 15.89 -14.96
CA ARG A 329 14.24 15.62 -15.91
C ARG A 329 13.71 15.07 -17.24
N PHE A 330 12.88 14.03 -17.18
CA PHE A 330 12.25 13.41 -18.35
C PHE A 330 11.47 14.41 -19.22
N SER A 331 10.76 15.35 -18.60
CA SER A 331 9.90 16.31 -19.31
C SER A 331 10.62 17.54 -19.86
N LYS A 332 11.80 17.87 -19.32
CA LYS A 332 12.59 19.03 -19.73
C LYS A 332 13.61 18.73 -20.83
N THR A 333 14.07 17.49 -20.91
CA THR A 333 15.03 17.09 -21.93
C THR A 333 14.33 16.75 -23.24
N ASP A 334 14.96 17.12 -24.35
CA ASP A 334 14.57 16.67 -25.69
C ASP A 334 15.42 15.47 -26.14
N ASP A 335 16.47 15.12 -25.40
CA ASP A 335 17.35 13.99 -25.69
C ASP A 335 16.64 12.66 -25.38
N PRO A 336 16.40 11.80 -26.39
CA PRO A 336 15.80 10.50 -26.19
C PRO A 336 16.59 9.58 -25.25
N GLU A 337 17.93 9.68 -25.23
CA GLU A 337 18.76 8.86 -24.35
C GLU A 337 18.55 9.27 -22.89
N GLU A 338 18.58 10.57 -22.59
CA GLU A 338 18.29 11.08 -21.25
C GLU A 338 16.85 10.74 -20.79
N LYS A 339 15.87 10.71 -21.71
CA LYS A 339 14.52 10.21 -21.41
C LYS A 339 14.53 8.74 -21.02
N LEU A 340 15.22 7.87 -21.77
CA LEU A 340 15.33 6.44 -21.45
C LEU A 340 16.06 6.19 -20.13
N GLU A 341 17.08 7.00 -19.81
CA GLU A 341 17.75 6.96 -18.51
C GLU A 341 16.80 7.33 -17.38
N ALA A 342 16.01 8.41 -17.53
CA ALA A 342 15.00 8.80 -16.56
C ALA A 342 13.90 7.72 -16.38
N MET A 343 13.49 7.06 -17.45
CA MET A 343 12.58 5.92 -17.39
C MET A 343 13.19 4.75 -16.60
N THR A 344 14.46 4.44 -16.85
CA THR A 344 15.20 3.37 -16.13
C THR A 344 15.36 3.71 -14.65
N GLU A 345 15.69 4.95 -14.32
CA GLU A 345 15.82 5.43 -12.94
C GLU A 345 14.50 5.33 -12.18
N LEU A 346 13.36 5.61 -12.84
CA LEU A 346 12.05 5.40 -12.24
C LEU A 346 11.82 3.93 -11.87
N GLU A 347 12.20 2.98 -12.73
CA GLU A 347 12.00 1.56 -12.44
C GLU A 347 12.88 1.06 -11.30
N LYS A 348 14.10 1.61 -11.15
CA LYS A 348 14.96 1.38 -9.98
C LYS A 348 14.33 1.94 -8.71
N LEU A 349 13.89 3.21 -8.74
CA LEU A 349 13.21 3.85 -7.61
C LEU A 349 11.94 3.07 -7.20
N SER A 350 11.17 2.58 -8.18
CA SER A 350 9.96 1.77 -7.93
C SER A 350 10.32 0.43 -7.26
N PHE A 351 11.47 -0.16 -7.59
CA PHE A 351 11.95 -1.37 -6.94
C PHE A 351 12.35 -1.11 -5.49
N GLU A 352 13.11 -0.05 -5.26
CA GLU A 352 13.53 0.36 -3.92
C GLU A 352 12.32 0.65 -3.02
N GLU A 353 11.32 1.38 -3.51
CA GLU A 353 10.08 1.64 -2.76
C GLU A 353 9.34 0.34 -2.42
N MET A 354 9.23 -0.58 -3.39
CA MET A 354 8.62 -1.89 -3.19
C MET A 354 9.38 -2.70 -2.12
N VAL A 355 10.72 -2.76 -2.17
CA VAL A 355 11.51 -3.49 -1.16
C VAL A 355 11.32 -2.88 0.22
N LEU A 356 11.36 -1.55 0.34
CA LEU A 356 11.09 -0.85 1.60
C LEU A 356 9.69 -1.14 2.13
N PHE A 357 8.68 -1.15 1.26
CA PHE A 357 7.32 -1.55 1.61
C PHE A 357 7.29 -3.00 2.14
N LEU A 358 7.92 -3.93 1.44
CA LEU A 358 7.93 -5.34 1.81
C LEU A 358 8.65 -5.57 3.14
N ARG A 359 9.83 -4.97 3.36
CA ARG A 359 10.58 -5.09 4.63
C ARG A 359 9.80 -4.54 5.81
N GLY A 360 9.28 -3.31 5.69
CA GLY A 360 8.52 -2.70 6.78
C GLY A 360 7.30 -3.53 7.18
N ASN A 361 6.59 -4.11 6.19
CA ASN A 361 5.46 -4.98 6.50
C ASN A 361 5.90 -6.39 6.93
N TYR A 362 7.04 -6.91 6.48
CA TYR A 362 7.58 -8.19 6.91
C TYR A 362 7.97 -8.17 8.39
N GLU A 363 8.61 -7.10 8.85
CA GLU A 363 9.03 -6.87 10.24
C GLU A 363 7.86 -6.55 11.17
N ALA A 364 6.78 -5.94 10.66
CA ALA A 364 5.62 -5.57 11.47
C ALA A 364 5.01 -6.80 12.17
N GLN A 365 4.97 -6.79 13.52
CA GLN A 365 4.41 -7.90 14.30
C GLN A 365 2.91 -8.13 14.03
N TYR A 366 2.20 -7.07 13.66
CA TYR A 366 0.79 -7.11 13.33
C TYR A 366 0.59 -6.56 11.92
N VAL A 367 -0.06 -7.33 11.06
CA VAL A 367 -0.64 -6.78 9.83
C VAL A 367 -2.06 -6.41 10.17
N MET A 368 -2.28 -5.14 10.53
CA MET A 368 -3.61 -4.57 10.42
C MET A 368 -3.79 -4.10 8.98
#